data_AF-A0A3D1QAV8-F1
#
_entry.id   AF-A0A3D1QAV8-F1
#
_cell.length_a   1.000
_cell.length_b   1.000
_cell.length_c   1.000
_cell.angle_alpha   90.00
_cell.angle_beta   90.00
_cell.angle_gamma   90.00
#
_symmetry.space_group_name_H-M   'P 1'
#
loop_
_entity.id
_entity.type
_entity.pdbx_description
1 polymer ?
#
loop_
_entity_poly.entity_id
_entity_poly.type
_entity_poly.pdbx_seq_one_letter_code
_entity_poly.pdbx_strand_id
1 'polypeptide(L)' 'EDQLFSRDFACPDCGFSLSELSPRMFSFNNPFGACPECDGLGEKRVIDPELVLDRDKSIQEGAIIPWSN' A
#
# COMPACT_ATOMS: atom_id res chain seq x y z
N GLU A 1 -37.72 -21.61 -6.57
CA GLU A 1 -36.46 -21.10 -6.03
C GLU A 1 -36.59 -19.59 -5.88
N ASP A 2 -36.15 -19.06 -4.74
CA ASP A 2 -36.22 -17.62 -4.47
C ASP A 2 -34.99 -16.95 -5.09
N GLN A 3 -35.21 -15.86 -5.83
CA GLN A 3 -34.15 -15.06 -6.45
C GLN A 3 -34.02 -13.73 -5.71
N LEU A 4 -32.82 -13.46 -5.15
CA LEU A 4 -32.49 -12.18 -4.53
C LEU A 4 -31.99 -11.20 -5.59
N PHE A 5 -32.60 -10.03 -5.66
CA PHE A 5 -32.21 -8.96 -6.57
C PHE A 5 -31.83 -7.70 -5.79
N SER A 6 -30.81 -7.00 -6.28
CA SER A 6 -30.39 -5.68 -5.79
C SER A 6 -30.23 -4.73 -6.99
N ARG A 7 -30.49 -3.44 -6.78
CA ARG A 7 -30.21 -2.38 -7.77
C ARG A 7 -28.82 -1.77 -7.58
N ASP A 8 -28.19 -2.04 -6.45
CA ASP A 8 -26.87 -1.53 -6.11
C ASP A 8 -25.78 -2.51 -6.57
N PHE A 9 -24.55 -2.01 -6.75
CA PHE A 9 -23.38 -2.84 -7.07
C PHE A 9 -22.91 -3.63 -5.84
N ALA A 10 -23.72 -4.59 -5.39
CA ALA A 10 -23.49 -5.38 -4.19
C ALA A 10 -23.36 -6.88 -4.47
N CYS A 11 -22.46 -7.54 -3.75
CA CYS A 11 -22.27 -8.98 -3.78
C CYS A 11 -23.36 -9.68 -2.96
N PRO A 12 -24.15 -10.60 -3.54
CA PRO A 12 -25.22 -11.30 -2.80
C PRO A 12 -24.69 -12.28 -1.74
N ASP A 13 -23.44 -12.74 -1.86
CA ASP A 13 -22.87 -13.75 -0.96
C ASP A 13 -22.23 -13.15 0.30
N CYS A 14 -21.61 -11.97 0.18
CA CYS A 14 -20.84 -11.35 1.26
C CYS A 14 -21.28 -9.93 1.65
N GLY A 15 -22.24 -9.35 0.92
CA GLY A 15 -22.78 -8.02 1.21
C GLY A 15 -21.84 -6.86 0.90
N PHE A 16 -20.67 -7.11 0.32
CA PHE A 16 -19.78 -6.05 -0.14
C PHE A 16 -20.44 -5.22 -1.23
N SER A 17 -20.48 -3.90 -1.06
CA SER A 17 -21.08 -2.96 -2.02
C SER A 17 -20.08 -1.94 -2.53
N LEU A 18 -20.08 -1.73 -3.84
CA LEU A 18 -19.35 -0.65 -4.50
C LEU A 18 -20.26 0.57 -4.66
N SER A 19 -19.67 1.75 -4.55
CA SER A 19 -20.31 2.99 -4.99
C SER A 19 -20.44 3.02 -6.52
N GLU A 20 -21.22 3.97 -7.04
CA GLU A 20 -21.34 4.17 -8.48
C GLU A 20 -19.97 4.34 -9.15
N LEU A 21 -19.75 3.58 -10.22
CA LEU A 21 -18.48 3.59 -10.95
C LEU A 21 -18.28 4.94 -11.62
N SER A 22 -17.15 5.57 -11.32
CA SER A 22 -16.76 6.84 -11.92
C SER A 22 -15.29 6.83 -12.33
N PRO A 23 -14.87 7.57 -13.37
CA PRO A 23 -13.47 7.57 -13.82
C PRO A 23 -12.46 7.93 -12.71
N ARG A 24 -12.83 8.79 -11.77
CA ARG A 24 -11.98 9.20 -10.64
C ARG A 24 -11.61 8.05 -9.68
N MET A 25 -12.40 6.97 -9.63
CA MET A 25 -12.07 5.77 -8.85
C MET A 25 -10.82 5.06 -9.35
N PHE A 26 -10.50 5.23 -10.63
CA PHE A 26 -9.35 4.60 -11.27
C PHE A 26 -8.16 5.55 -11.38
N SER A 27 -8.27 6.75 -10.80
CA SER A 27 -7.21 7.76 -10.82
C SER A 27 -6.40 7.68 -9.54
N PHE A 28 -5.16 7.21 -9.64
CA PHE A 28 -4.20 7.26 -8.53
C PHE A 28 -3.80 8.69 -8.14
N ASN A 29 -4.07 9.68 -9.00
CA ASN A 29 -3.88 11.10 -8.71
C ASN A 29 -5.08 11.73 -7.99
N ASN A 30 -6.14 10.96 -7.69
CA ASN A 30 -7.29 11.43 -6.95
C ASN A 30 -7.39 10.67 -5.62
N PRO A 31 -7.60 11.34 -4.47
CA PRO A 31 -7.75 10.67 -3.18
C PRO A 31 -8.83 9.57 -3.16
N PHE A 32 -9.84 9.67 -4.04
CA PHE A 32 -10.91 8.69 -4.16
C PHE A 32 -10.45 7.36 -4.82
N GLY A 33 -9.46 7.42 -5.72
CA GLY A 33 -8.90 6.25 -6.41
C GLY A 33 -7.50 5.86 -5.94
N ALA A 34 -6.85 6.71 -5.13
CA ALA A 34 -5.52 6.47 -4.61
C ALA A 34 -5.54 5.38 -3.54
N CYS A 35 -4.51 4.53 -3.55
CA CYS A 35 -4.27 3.59 -2.46
C CYS A 35 -3.94 4.38 -1.18
N PRO A 36 -4.64 4.17 -0.05
CA PRO A 36 -4.43 4.94 1.19
C PRO A 36 -3.10 4.63 1.87
N GLU A 37 -2.41 3.57 1.47
CA GLU A 37 -1.13 3.19 2.06
C GLU A 37 0.08 3.86 1.41
N CYS A 38 -0.04 4.26 0.14
CA CYS A 38 1.06 4.86 -0.62
C CYS A 38 0.65 6.13 -1.35
N ASP A 39 -0.53 6.67 -1.05
CA ASP A 39 -1.10 7.88 -1.66
C ASP A 39 -1.10 7.86 -3.20
N GLY A 40 -1.31 6.67 -3.78
CA GLY A 40 -1.31 6.47 -5.23
C GLY A 40 0.06 6.43 -5.90
N LEU A 41 1.16 6.48 -5.14
CA LEU A 41 2.53 6.39 -5.69
C LEU A 41 2.89 4.98 -6.18
N GLY A 42 2.31 3.95 -5.56
CA GLY A 42 2.60 2.54 -5.89
C GLY A 42 3.88 1.99 -5.25
N GLU A 43 4.61 2.81 -4.51
CA GLU A 43 5.84 2.43 -3.80
C GLU A 43 5.89 3.04 -2.39
N LYS A 44 6.71 2.45 -1.52
CA LYS A 44 7.03 2.97 -0.19
C LYS A 44 8.54 3.05 -0.05
N ARG A 45 9.04 4.15 0.50
CA ARG A 45 10.45 4.28 0.86
C ARG A 45 10.69 3.60 2.19
N VAL A 46 11.50 2.54 2.16
CA VAL A 46 11.88 1.75 3.32
C VAL A 46 13.40 1.72 3.41
N ILE A 47 13.93 1.53 4.62
CA ILE A 47 15.36 1.36 4.83
C ILE A 47 15.75 -0.04 4.38
N ASP A 48 16.75 -0.13 3.50
CA ASP A 48 17.38 -1.39 3.12
C ASP A 48 18.43 -1.78 4.18
N PRO A 49 18.26 -2.92 4.89
CA PRO A 49 19.21 -3.38 5.90
C PRO A 49 20.63 -3.60 5.36
N GLU A 50 20.80 -3.94 4.08
CA GLU A 50 22.13 -4.16 3.51
C GLU A 50 22.88 -2.84 3.25
N LEU A 51 22.15 -1.72 3.12
CA LEU A 51 22.75 -0.40 2.94
C LEU A 51 23.13 0.27 4.26
N VAL A 52 22.74 -0.29 5.41
CA VAL A 52 23.08 0.27 6.74
C VAL A 52 24.21 -0.46 7.45
N LEU A 53 24.68 -1.59 6.91
CA LEU A 53 25.72 -2.41 7.50
C LEU A 53 26.97 -2.46 6.61
N ASP A 54 28.11 -2.08 7.16
CA ASP A 54 29.42 -2.37 6.60
C ASP A 54 29.89 -3.72 7.15
N ARG A 55 29.78 -4.77 6.32
CA ARG A 55 30.08 -6.15 6.70
C ARG A 55 31.57 -6.46 6.87
N ASP A 56 32.44 -5.53 6.47
CA ASP A 56 33.89 -5.68 6.58
C ASP A 56 34.46 -5.11 7.88
N LYS A 57 33.62 -4.48 8.71
CA LYS A 57 34.00 -3.89 10.00
C LYS A 57 33.37 -4.63 11.17
N SER A 58 34.04 -4.62 12.32
CA SER A 58 33.40 -4.95 13.58
C SER A 58 32.45 -3.84 14.04
N ILE A 59 31.56 -4.16 14.98
CA ILE A 59 30.63 -3.17 15.56
C ILE A 59 31.40 -2.00 16.18
N GLN A 60 32.50 -2.28 16.88
CA GLN A 60 33.37 -1.28 17.52
C GLN A 60 34.06 -0.37 16.49
N GLU A 61 34.28 -0.86 15.27
CA GLU A 61 34.88 -0.10 14.16
C GLU A 61 33.84 0.66 13.32
N GLY A 62 32.56 0.64 13.72
CA GLY A 62 31.50 1.39 13.04
C GLY A 62 30.81 0.60 11.92
N ALA A 63 30.64 -0.71 12.07
CA ALA A 63 29.87 -1.53 11.12
C ALA A 63 28.43 -1.05 10.92
N ILE A 64 27.83 -0.36 11.89
CA ILE A 64 26.50 0.23 11.76
C ILE A 64 26.67 1.67 11.25
N ILE A 65 26.56 1.85 9.93
CA ILE A 65 26.94 3.09 9.21
C ILE A 65 26.23 4.34 9.76
N PRO A 66 24.91 4.34 10.05
CA PRO A 66 24.24 5.53 10.57
C PRO A 66 24.65 5.91 12.00
N TRP A 67 25.33 5.00 12.71
CA TRP A 67 25.75 5.17 14.11
C TRP A 67 27.27 5.28 14.27
N SER A 68 28.04 5.18 13.19
CA SER A 68 29.49 5.38 13.22
C SER A 68 29.80 6.87 13.35
N ASN A 69 30.22 7.30 14.55
CA ASN A 69 30.75 8.64 14.84
C ASN A 69 32.27 8.66 14.73
#